data_AF-A0A485MPJ7-F1
#
_entry.id   AF-A0A485MPJ7-F1
#
_cell.length_a   1.000
_cell.length_b   1.000
_cell.length_c   1.000
_cell.angle_alpha   90.00
_cell.angle_beta   90.00
_cell.angle_gamma   90.00
#
_symmetry.space_group_name_H-M   'P 1'
#
loop_
_entity.id
_entity.type
_entity.pdbx_description
1 polymer ?
#
loop_
_entity_poly.entity_id
_entity_poly.type
_entity_poly.pdbx_seq_one_letter_code
_entity_poly.pdbx_strand_id
1 'polypeptide(L)'
;LELYKEELQTKPALLAVNKMDLPGAQDMFHVLMNQLQNPKDFLHLFKKNMIPERTVEFQHIIPIFAITGEGIEELKNYIRKSLDEHANQENGAYHKKQLLNLQISNTISYNEPPPNNAILTGM
;
A
#
# COMPACT_ATOMS: atom_id res chain seq x y z
N LEU A 1 2.44 -15.94 -4.96
CA LEU A 1 3.24 -14.70 -4.82
C LEU A 1 4.28 -14.87 -3.73
N GLU A 2 3.87 -15.34 -2.56
CA GLU A 2 4.73 -15.74 -1.43
C GLU A 2 5.99 -16.52 -1.83
N LEU A 3 5.82 -17.61 -2.59
CA LEU A 3 6.94 -18.46 -3.05
C LEU A 3 7.94 -17.77 -3.98
N TYR A 4 7.58 -16.62 -4.56
CA TYR A 4 8.45 -15.86 -5.45
C TYR A 4 9.17 -14.75 -4.69
N LYS A 5 8.41 -13.87 -4.03
CA LYS A 5 8.92 -12.74 -3.23
C LYS A 5 7.88 -12.33 -2.20
N GLU A 6 8.23 -12.40 -0.93
CA GLU A 6 7.36 -12.06 0.20
C GLU A 6 6.90 -10.59 0.16
N GLU A 7 7.79 -9.67 -0.24
CA GLU A 7 7.50 -8.24 -0.37
C GLU A 7 6.35 -7.92 -1.33
N LEU A 8 5.99 -8.83 -2.25
CA LEU A 8 4.84 -8.63 -3.14
C LEU A 8 3.50 -8.75 -2.41
N GLN A 9 3.49 -9.33 -1.21
CA GLN A 9 2.28 -9.46 -0.40
C GLN A 9 1.92 -8.16 0.34
N THR A 10 2.90 -7.26 0.55
CA THR A 10 2.70 -6.00 1.27
C THR A 10 2.48 -4.80 0.34
N LYS A 11 2.67 -4.99 -0.96
CA LYS A 11 2.44 -3.94 -1.95
C LYS A 11 0.94 -3.77 -2.24
N PRO A 12 0.53 -2.56 -2.65
CA PRO A 12 -0.80 -2.32 -3.18
C PRO A 12 -1.12 -3.32 -4.28
N ALA A 13 -2.30 -3.92 -4.20
CA ALA A 13 -2.78 -4.82 -5.21
C ALA A 13 -4.11 -4.34 -5.77
N LEU A 14 -4.26 -4.51 -7.07
CA LEU A 14 -5.49 -4.28 -7.82
C LEU A 14 -5.80 -5.57 -8.58
N LEU A 15 -7.07 -5.98 -8.57
CA LEU A 15 -7.52 -7.18 -9.26
C LEU A 15 -8.32 -6.79 -10.50
N ALA A 16 -7.83 -7.14 -11.68
CA ALA A 16 -8.60 -7.06 -12.92
C ALA A 16 -9.24 -8.42 -13.23
N VAL A 17 -10.57 -8.50 -13.22
CA VAL A 17 -11.30 -9.73 -13.56
C VAL A 17 -11.69 -9.70 -15.02
N ASN A 18 -10.98 -10.46 -15.85
CA ASN A 18 -11.19 -10.49 -17.30
C ASN A 18 -12.27 -11.50 -17.70
N LYS A 19 -12.75 -11.36 -18.95
CA LYS A 19 -13.77 -12.20 -19.61
C LYS A 19 -15.20 -12.01 -19.12
N MET A 20 -15.57 -10.75 -18.84
CA MET A 20 -16.93 -10.40 -18.41
C MET A 20 -17.98 -10.51 -19.52
N ASP A 21 -17.57 -10.83 -20.75
CA ASP A 21 -18.42 -11.11 -21.91
C ASP A 21 -19.10 -12.48 -21.89
N LEU A 22 -18.64 -13.40 -21.06
CA LEU A 22 -19.16 -14.76 -21.02
C LEU A 22 -20.54 -14.82 -20.34
N PRO A 23 -21.45 -15.70 -20.81
CA PRO A 23 -22.72 -15.91 -20.13
C PRO A 23 -22.47 -16.41 -18.70
N GLY A 24 -23.13 -15.79 -17.72
CA GLY A 24 -22.95 -16.09 -16.30
C GLY A 24 -21.70 -15.47 -15.66
N ALA A 25 -20.91 -14.67 -16.40
CA ALA A 25 -19.74 -13.99 -15.84
C ALA A 25 -20.11 -13.07 -14.68
N GLN A 26 -21.27 -12.41 -14.74
CA GLN A 26 -21.77 -11.55 -13.67
C GLN A 26 -22.03 -12.35 -12.38
N ASP A 27 -22.67 -13.51 -12.48
CA ASP A 27 -22.94 -14.37 -11.31
C ASP A 27 -21.63 -14.89 -10.71
N MET A 28 -20.69 -15.32 -11.55
CA MET A 28 -19.37 -15.74 -11.11
C MET A 28 -18.60 -14.59 -10.44
N PHE A 29 -18.72 -13.37 -10.95
CA PHE A 29 -18.13 -12.18 -10.36
C PHE A 29 -18.72 -11.90 -8.97
N HIS A 30 -20.04 -12.01 -8.78
CA HIS A 30 -20.67 -11.87 -7.48
C HIS A 30 -20.19 -12.93 -6.47
N VAL A 31 -20.06 -14.18 -6.90
CA VAL A 31 -19.51 -15.26 -6.07
C VAL A 31 -18.06 -14.94 -5.68
N LEU A 32 -17.24 -14.51 -6.64
CA LEU A 32 -15.86 -14.11 -6.39
C LEU A 32 -15.78 -12.96 -5.37
N MET A 33 -16.62 -11.93 -5.51
CA MET A 33 -16.67 -10.81 -4.58
C MET A 33 -17.00 -11.26 -3.16
N ASN A 34 -17.99 -12.15 -3.00
CA ASN A 34 -18.33 -12.72 -1.70
C ASN A 34 -17.16 -13.51 -1.08
N GLN A 35 -16.40 -14.25 -1.91
CA GLN A 35 -15.23 -14.98 -1.46
C GLN A 35 -14.08 -14.06 -1.03
N LEU A 36 -13.86 -12.96 -1.75
CA LEU A 36 -12.81 -11.99 -1.44
C LEU A 36 -13.14 -11.18 -0.18
N GLN A 37 -14.42 -10.97 0.15
CA GLN A 37 -14.84 -10.32 1.39
C GLN A 37 -14.66 -11.22 2.62
N ASN A 38 -14.85 -12.53 2.47
CA ASN A 38 -14.79 -13.50 3.56
C ASN A 38 -13.80 -14.64 3.29
N PRO A 39 -12.51 -14.37 3.03
CA PRO A 39 -11.57 -15.38 2.52
C PRO A 39 -11.39 -16.56 3.47
N LYS A 40 -11.49 -16.35 4.78
CA LYS A 40 -11.38 -17.38 5.83
C LYS A 40 -12.42 -18.49 5.67
N ASP A 41 -13.64 -18.12 5.27
CA ASP A 41 -14.74 -19.07 5.09
C ASP A 41 -14.52 -19.99 3.89
N PHE A 42 -13.63 -19.60 2.97
CA PHE A 42 -13.36 -20.33 1.73
C PHE A 42 -11.97 -20.99 1.68
N LEU A 43 -11.13 -20.82 2.71
CA LEU A 43 -9.80 -21.46 2.76
C LEU A 43 -9.87 -22.99 2.66
N HIS A 44 -10.97 -23.58 3.15
CA HIS A 44 -11.22 -25.01 3.09
C HIS A 44 -11.34 -25.57 1.66
N LEU A 45 -11.60 -24.71 0.66
CA LEU A 45 -11.65 -25.10 -0.74
C LEU A 45 -10.27 -25.40 -1.34
N PHE A 46 -9.20 -24.95 -0.67
CA PHE A 46 -7.83 -25.11 -1.13
C PHE A 46 -7.14 -26.25 -0.38
N LYS A 47 -6.22 -26.93 -1.07
CA LYS A 47 -5.32 -27.90 -0.40
C LYS A 47 -4.45 -27.15 0.60
N LYS A 48 -4.11 -27.79 1.73
CA LYS A 48 -3.34 -27.17 2.82
C LYS A 48 -2.04 -26.48 2.38
N ASN A 49 -1.37 -27.02 1.36
CA ASN A 49 -0.12 -26.46 0.80
C ASN A 49 -0.33 -25.30 -0.18
N MET A 50 -1.58 -24.94 -0.49
CA MET A 50 -1.95 -23.83 -1.39
C MET A 50 -2.57 -22.66 -0.63
N ILE A 51 -2.79 -22.80 0.67
CA ILE A 51 -3.29 -21.74 1.54
C ILE A 51 -2.11 -20.79 1.82
N PRO A 52 -2.18 -19.51 1.41
CA PRO A 52 -1.10 -18.55 1.67
C PRO A 52 -1.05 -18.18 3.15
N GLU A 53 0.13 -17.79 3.66
CA GLU A 53 0.24 -17.32 5.05
C GLU A 53 -0.47 -15.98 5.26
N ARG A 54 -0.49 -15.13 4.21
CA ARG A 54 -1.22 -13.86 4.19
C ARG A 54 -2.07 -13.73 2.94
N THR A 55 -3.29 -13.24 3.14
CA THR A 55 -4.21 -12.91 2.05
C THR A 55 -3.81 -11.57 1.44
N VAL A 56 -3.80 -11.49 0.11
CA VAL A 56 -3.62 -10.21 -0.59
C VAL A 56 -4.90 -9.40 -0.45
N GLU A 57 -4.77 -8.17 0.04
CA GLU A 57 -5.86 -7.21 0.10
C GLU A 57 -5.88 -6.38 -1.18
N PHE A 58 -6.95 -6.52 -1.96
CA PHE A 58 -7.13 -5.75 -3.18
C PHE A 58 -7.82 -4.43 -2.87
N GLN A 59 -7.18 -3.31 -3.23
CA GLN A 59 -7.75 -1.98 -3.04
C GLN A 59 -8.94 -1.74 -3.99
N HIS A 60 -8.83 -2.28 -5.20
CA HIS A 60 -9.83 -2.15 -6.24
C HIS A 60 -9.94 -3.47 -7.01
N ILE A 61 -11.17 -3.83 -7.36
CA ILE A 61 -11.49 -5.01 -8.17
C ILE A 61 -12.28 -4.51 -9.38
N ILE A 62 -11.68 -4.58 -10.56
CA ILE A 62 -12.25 -4.01 -11.79
C ILE A 62 -12.64 -5.15 -12.75
N PRO A 63 -13.93 -5.30 -13.08
CA PRO A 63 -14.38 -6.18 -14.15
C PRO A 63 -13.97 -5.59 -15.50
N ILE A 64 -13.34 -6.41 -16.37
CA ILE A 64 -12.92 -5.98 -17.70
C ILE A 64 -13.32 -6.99 -18.78
N PHE A 65 -13.46 -6.49 -20.00
CA PHE A 65 -13.47 -7.31 -21.20
C PHE A 65 -12.34 -6.85 -22.13
N ALA A 66 -11.18 -7.49 -21.98
CA ALA A 66 -9.95 -7.01 -22.62
C ALA A 66 -10.00 -7.02 -24.16
N ILE A 67 -10.84 -7.87 -24.77
CA ILE A 67 -10.92 -7.98 -26.24
C ILE A 67 -11.62 -6.77 -26.85
N THR A 68 -12.70 -6.26 -26.24
CA THR A 68 -13.37 -5.02 -26.70
C THR A 68 -12.75 -3.77 -26.10
N GLY A 69 -11.96 -3.91 -25.03
CA GLY A 69 -11.38 -2.78 -24.30
C GLY A 69 -12.30 -2.22 -23.22
N GLU A 70 -13.44 -2.85 -22.95
CA GLU A 70 -14.35 -2.44 -21.88
C GLU A 70 -13.69 -2.59 -20.50
N GLY A 71 -13.83 -1.56 -19.66
CA GLY A 71 -13.19 -1.48 -18.34
C GLY A 71 -11.69 -1.17 -18.36
N ILE A 72 -11.03 -1.12 -19.53
CA ILE A 72 -9.58 -0.86 -19.62
C ILE A 72 -9.23 0.59 -19.26
N GLU A 73 -10.03 1.58 -19.66
CA GLU A 73 -9.76 2.98 -19.28
C GLU A 73 -9.96 3.22 -17.78
N GLU A 74 -10.97 2.58 -17.20
CA GLU A 74 -11.18 2.61 -15.75
C GLU A 74 -10.00 1.95 -15.02
N LEU A 75 -9.55 0.78 -15.49
CA LEU A 75 -8.37 0.10 -14.97
C LEU A 75 -7.11 0.99 -15.02
N LYS A 76 -6.86 1.67 -16.15
CA LYS A 76 -5.72 2.60 -16.28
C LYS A 76 -5.82 3.76 -15.28
N ASN A 77 -7.01 4.32 -15.09
CA ASN A 77 -7.22 5.40 -14.13
C ASN A 77 -6.97 4.96 -12.69
N TYR A 78 -7.45 3.79 -12.30
CA TYR A 78 -7.18 3.25 -10.96
C TYR A 78 -5.70 2.93 -10.74
N ILE A 79 -5.00 2.41 -11.76
CA ILE A 79 -3.54 2.22 -11.69
C ILE A 79 -2.83 3.55 -11.47
N ARG A 80 -3.16 4.58 -12.28
CA ARG A 80 -2.57 5.92 -12.12
C ARG A 80 -2.82 6.49 -10.74
N LYS A 81 -4.08 6.45 -10.29
CA LYS A 81 -4.48 6.96 -8.97
C LYS A 81 -3.73 6.25 -7.83
N SER A 82 -3.62 4.92 -7.89
CA SER A 82 -2.90 4.14 -6.87
C SER A 82 -1.40 4.50 -6.82
N LEU A 83 -0.77 4.72 -7.98
CA LEU A 83 0.62 5.18 -8.06
C LEU A 83 0.79 6.59 -7.49
N ASP A 84 -0.10 7.52 -7.85
CA ASP A 84 -0.07 8.90 -7.38
C ASP A 84 -0.26 8.99 -5.86
N GLU A 85 -1.21 8.21 -5.31
CA GLU A 85 -1.46 8.12 -3.86
C GLU A 85 -0.22 7.61 -3.10
N HIS A 86 0.44 6.57 -3.62
CA HIS A 86 1.66 6.03 -3.04
C HIS A 86 2.82 7.04 -3.05
N ALA A 87 3.04 7.72 -4.18
CA ALA A 87 4.08 8.74 -4.29
C ALA A 87 3.83 9.91 -3.31
N ASN A 88 2.58 10.33 -3.16
CA ASN A 88 2.21 11.41 -2.24
C ASN A 88 2.39 11.02 -0.76
N GLN A 89 2.07 9.77 -0.38
CA GLN A 89 2.29 9.27 0.98
C GLN A 89 3.78 9.22 1.34
N GLU A 90 4.62 8.73 0.43
CA GLU A 90 6.07 8.67 0.65
C GLU A 90 6.69 10.06 0.82
N ASN A 91 6.30 11.01 -0.04
CA ASN A 91 6.74 12.40 0.05
C ASN A 91 6.25 13.08 1.34
N GLY A 92 5.00 12.86 1.73
CA GLY A 92 4.44 13.42 2.97
C GLY A 92 5.17 12.94 4.23
N ALA A 93 5.47 11.64 4.31
CA ALA A 93 6.24 11.07 5.42
C ALA A 93 7.66 11.65 5.49
N TYR A 94 8.32 11.79 4.33
CA TYR A 94 9.63 12.40 4.23
C TYR A 94 9.64 13.86 4.69
N HIS A 95 8.69 14.67 4.22
CA HIS A 95 8.58 16.08 4.61
C HIS A 95 8.28 16.25 6.12
N LYS A 96 7.40 15.40 6.68
CA LYS A 96 7.12 15.43 8.12
C LYS A 96 8.36 15.11 8.95
N LYS A 97 9.16 14.12 8.53
CA LYS A 97 10.42 13.77 9.20
C LYS A 97 11.44 14.92 9.14
N GLN A 98 11.56 15.58 7.99
CA GLN A 98 12.43 16.75 7.82
C GLN A 98 12.02 17.89 8.77
N LEU A 99 10.73 18.21 8.83
CA LEU A 99 10.20 19.25 9.72
C LEU A 99 10.49 18.96 11.20
N LEU A 100 10.31 17.71 11.64
CA LEU A 100 10.64 17.30 13.00
C LEU A 100 12.14 17.47 13.29
N ASN A 101 13.01 17.08 12.36
CA ASN A 101 14.45 17.24 12.53
C ASN A 101 14.85 18.72 12.67
N LEU A 102 14.27 19.61 11.85
CA LEU A 102 14.49 21.06 11.96
C LEU A 102 14.03 21.62 13.33
N GLN A 103 12.87 21.19 13.82
CA GLN A 103 12.37 21.60 15.13
C GLN A 103 13.29 21.16 16.26
N ILE A 104 13.80 19.92 16.21
CA ILE A 104 14.74 19.38 17.21
C ILE A 104 16.07 20.13 17.18
N SER A 105 16.61 20.42 15.99
CA SER A 105 17.86 21.19 15.88
C SER A 105 17.74 22.59 16.48
N ASN A 106 16.59 23.26 16.27
CA ASN A 106 16.33 24.56 16.85
C ASN A 106 16.23 24.49 18.38
N THR A 107 15.55 23.50 18.96
CA THR A 107 15.43 23.39 20.43
C THR A 107 16.74 23.03 21.12
N ILE A 108 17.62 22.24 20.48
CA ILE A 108 18.95 21.92 21.02
C ILE A 108 19.85 23.15 21.02
N SER A 109 19.77 24.01 19.98
CA SER A 109 20.57 25.25 19.88
C SER A 109 20.26 26.28 20.98
N TYR A 110 19.06 26.26 21.58
CA TYR A 110 18.69 27.18 22.67
C TYR A 110 19.01 26.66 24.08
N ASN A 111 19.45 25.39 24.21
CA ASN A 111 19.74 24.75 25.49
C ASN A 111 21.24 24.64 25.79
N GLU A 112 22.12 25.20 24.93
CA GLU A 112 23.54 25.30 25.26
C GLU A 112 23.74 26.30 26.41
N PRO A 113 24.25 25.88 27.58
CA PRO A 113 24.57 26.81 28.65
C PRO A 113 25.67 27.76 28.17
N PRO A 114 25.62 29.05 28.53
CA PRO A 114 26.62 30.02 28.10
C PRO A 114 28.03 29.55 28.53
N PRO A 115 29.06 29.79 27.70
CA PRO A 115 30.42 29.39 28.03
C PRO A 115 30.83 30.06 29.35
N ASN A 116 31.20 29.22 30.31
CA ASN A 116 31.55 29.62 31.65
C ASN A 116 32.93 30.29 31.61
N ASN A 117 32.96 31.61 31.41
CA ASN A 117 34.19 32.41 31.47
C ASN A 117 34.65 32.49 32.94
N ALA A 118 35.33 31.44 33.41
CA ALA A 118 36.07 31.48 34.66
C ALA A 118 37.26 32.43 34.50
N ILE A 119 37.12 33.62 35.09
CA ILE A 119 38.18 34.62 35.23
C ILE A 119 39.35 33.98 35.98
N LEU A 120 40.50 33.92 35.32
CA LEU A 120 41.77 33.52 35.89
C LEU A 120 42.35 34.72 36.68
N THR A 121 41.92 34.91 37.92
CA THR A 121 42.63 35.76 38.88
C THR A 121 43.66 34.90 39.62
N GLY A 122 44.85 34.78 39.01
CA GLY A 122 46.07 34.32 39.68
C GLY A 122 46.87 35.53 40.15
N MET A 123 47.31 35.44 41.40
CA MET A 123 48.03 36.44 42.22
C MET A 123 49.32 36.98 41.61
#